data_AF-A0A2V7QCN7-F1
#
_entry.id   AF-A0A2V7QCN7-F1
#
_cell.length_a   1.000
_cell.length_b   1.000
_cell.length_c   1.000
_cell.angle_alpha   90.00
_cell.angle_beta   90.00
_cell.angle_gamma   90.00
#
_symmetry.space_group_name_H-M   'P 1'
#
loop_
_entity.id
_entity.type
_entity.pdbx_description
1 polymer ?
#
loop_
_entity_poly.entity_id
_entity_poly.type
_entity_poly.pdbx_seq_one_letter_code
_entity_poly.pdbx_strand_id
1 'polypeptide(L)'
;MRNAECQWECREANDLTLQFRIPHSALRIRVLGAMSIVVVLHEPQDLVNIAHVVRALKNFGFRDLRLVSPREYDPYRVEGIAHQTQDVLARVVRFDRLEDALLDCVHVVGFTARGRTVKRNLQRPREAAAEILTQADAGPTALLYGREDKGLPNEALDLCHRVVTIPTNAAYPSLNLAHAVVLTLYELALARGDDARPFKAPRREGGPATVDDLERLFADAEAALRVIEFFKTRQVEGVMRTLREVIHRTPLDQREAKLLRAMAIEVVKYGERLARSRLHVDG
;
A
#
# COMPACT_ATOMS: atom_id res chain seq x y z
N MET A 1 -50.98 21.52 -69.31
CA MET A 1 -51.14 21.43 -67.85
C MET A 1 -50.18 22.41 -67.20
N ARG A 2 -50.72 23.47 -66.55
CA ARG A 2 -50.18 24.33 -65.46
C ARG A 2 -48.72 24.82 -65.60
N ASN A 3 -48.46 26.11 -65.92
CA ASN A 3 -48.36 27.29 -65.01
C ASN A 3 -47.37 27.06 -63.84
N ALA A 4 -46.43 27.93 -63.46
CA ALA A 4 -46.09 29.31 -63.83
C ALA A 4 -44.70 29.68 -63.25
N GLU A 5 -44.20 30.83 -63.71
CA GLU A 5 -43.08 31.65 -63.23
C GLU A 5 -43.02 31.84 -61.70
N CYS A 6 -41.83 32.20 -61.16
CA CYS A 6 -41.53 33.58 -60.73
C CYS A 6 -40.37 33.64 -59.71
N GLN A 7 -39.46 34.60 -59.94
CA GLN A 7 -38.38 35.03 -59.06
C GLN A 7 -38.91 35.83 -57.88
N TRP A 8 -38.38 35.64 -56.66
CA TRP A 8 -38.34 36.67 -55.62
C TRP A 8 -37.11 36.47 -54.72
N GLU A 9 -36.22 37.46 -54.71
CA GLU A 9 -35.33 37.75 -53.58
C GLU A 9 -36.16 38.22 -52.39
N CYS A 10 -35.81 37.77 -51.18
CA CYS A 10 -36.02 38.56 -49.97
C CYS A 10 -34.95 38.23 -48.92
N ARG A 11 -34.55 39.28 -48.22
CA ARG A 11 -33.33 39.50 -47.45
C ARG A 11 -33.34 38.85 -46.06
N GLU A 12 -32.12 38.72 -45.52
CA GLU A 12 -31.72 38.85 -44.12
C GLU A 12 -32.42 38.00 -43.04
N ALA A 13 -31.64 37.10 -42.43
CA ALA A 13 -31.46 37.09 -40.98
C ALA A 13 -30.09 36.50 -40.64
N ASN A 14 -29.19 37.41 -40.31
CA ASN A 14 -27.91 37.18 -39.64
C ASN A 14 -28.17 36.47 -38.31
N ASP A 15 -27.60 35.29 -38.06
CA ASP A 15 -27.30 34.91 -36.68
C ASP A 15 -26.08 33.99 -36.56
N LEU A 16 -25.25 34.35 -35.60
CA LEU A 16 -23.88 33.95 -35.39
C LEU A 16 -23.80 32.52 -34.84
N THR A 17 -23.47 31.54 -35.69
CA THR A 17 -22.98 30.24 -35.21
C THR A 17 -21.49 30.34 -34.91
N LEU A 18 -21.17 30.80 -33.70
CA LEU A 18 -19.89 30.55 -33.03
C LEU A 18 -19.64 29.04 -32.99
N GLN A 19 -18.80 28.55 -33.91
CA GLN A 19 -18.29 27.19 -33.90
C GLN A 19 -17.36 26.99 -32.70
N PHE A 20 -17.92 26.59 -31.55
CA PHE A 20 -17.13 25.99 -30.49
C PHE A 20 -16.71 24.57 -30.91
N ARG A 21 -15.47 24.44 -31.40
CA ARG A 21 -14.80 23.14 -31.54
C ARG A 21 -14.57 22.54 -30.16
N ILE A 22 -15.36 21.54 -29.79
CA ILE A 22 -15.08 20.67 -28.64
C ILE A 22 -14.00 19.66 -29.08
N PRO A 23 -12.82 19.60 -28.42
CA PRO A 23 -11.81 18.59 -28.73
C PRO A 23 -12.34 17.16 -28.44
N HIS A 24 -12.12 16.27 -29.41
CA HIS A 24 -12.65 14.90 -29.52
C HIS A 24 -12.12 13.87 -28.50
N SER A 25 -11.76 14.26 -27.27
CA SER A 25 -11.21 13.34 -26.27
C SER A 25 -12.19 12.91 -25.17
N ALA A 26 -13.49 13.25 -25.27
CA ALA A 26 -14.45 12.99 -24.21
C ALA A 26 -15.61 12.08 -24.68
N LEU A 27 -15.34 10.77 -24.81
CA LEU A 27 -16.37 9.76 -24.58
C LEU A 27 -15.70 8.40 -24.29
N ARG A 28 -15.42 8.13 -23.01
CA ARG A 28 -15.12 6.77 -22.56
C ARG A 28 -16.42 6.13 -22.08
N ILE A 29 -16.82 5.06 -22.73
CA ILE A 29 -17.85 4.14 -22.26
C ILE A 29 -17.42 3.66 -20.87
N ARG A 30 -18.13 4.11 -19.82
CA ARG A 30 -17.91 3.68 -18.44
C ARG A 30 -18.38 2.23 -18.31
N VAL A 31 -17.45 1.32 -18.11
CA VAL A 31 -17.76 0.03 -17.51
C VAL A 31 -18.18 0.31 -16.07
N LEU A 32 -19.44 -0.01 -15.74
CA LEU A 32 -19.94 -0.07 -14.37
C LEU A 32 -19.06 -1.05 -13.58
N GLY A 33 -18.40 -0.58 -12.51
CA GLY A 33 -17.77 -1.46 -11.52
C GLY A 33 -16.30 -1.24 -11.15
N ALA A 34 -15.69 -0.08 -11.42
CA ALA A 34 -14.35 0.23 -10.89
C ALA A 34 -14.39 1.45 -9.97
N MET A 35 -13.99 1.26 -8.71
CA MET A 35 -13.77 2.33 -7.74
C MET A 35 -12.91 3.42 -8.37
N SER A 36 -13.45 4.63 -8.47
CA SER A 36 -12.80 5.71 -9.21
C SER A 36 -12.15 6.70 -8.24
N ILE A 37 -10.92 6.43 -7.82
CA ILE A 37 -10.15 7.33 -6.94
C ILE A 37 -9.05 8.01 -7.74
N VAL A 38 -9.00 9.34 -7.65
CA VAL A 38 -7.99 10.15 -8.33
C VAL A 38 -7.22 11.00 -7.33
N VAL A 39 -5.89 10.94 -7.38
CA VAL A 39 -5.04 11.86 -6.60
C VAL A 39 -4.85 13.14 -7.40
N VAL A 40 -5.08 14.28 -6.75
CA VAL A 40 -4.93 15.61 -7.35
C VAL A 40 -3.84 16.37 -6.59
N LEU A 41 -2.76 16.73 -7.27
CA LEU A 41 -1.70 17.56 -6.71
C LEU A 41 -1.87 18.99 -7.22
N HIS A 42 -2.14 19.92 -6.30
CA HIS A 42 -2.32 21.33 -6.60
C HIS A 42 -1.03 22.10 -6.38
N GLU A 43 -0.47 22.61 -7.48
CA GLU A 43 0.78 23.35 -7.58
C GLU A 43 2.01 22.62 -6.98
N PRO A 44 2.23 21.31 -7.22
CA PRO A 44 3.40 20.63 -6.68
C PRO A 44 4.70 21.30 -7.15
N GLN A 45 5.64 21.49 -6.21
CA GLN A 45 6.86 22.26 -6.45
C GLN A 45 8.03 21.38 -6.90
N ASP A 46 8.11 20.14 -6.41
CA ASP A 46 9.24 19.25 -6.65
C ASP A 46 8.84 18.01 -7.45
N LEU A 47 9.51 17.81 -8.58
CA LEU A 47 9.34 16.63 -9.45
C LEU A 47 9.60 15.32 -8.70
N VAL A 48 10.51 15.31 -7.72
CA VAL A 48 10.81 14.13 -6.89
C VAL A 48 9.57 13.70 -6.08
N ASN A 49 8.80 14.66 -5.56
CA ASN A 49 7.54 14.34 -4.87
C ASN A 49 6.50 13.76 -5.83
N ILE A 50 6.39 14.30 -7.04
CA ILE A 50 5.50 13.74 -8.07
C ILE A 50 5.91 12.30 -8.39
N ALA A 51 7.20 12.01 -8.53
CA ALA A 51 7.69 10.66 -8.76
C ALA A 51 7.38 9.70 -7.61
N HIS A 52 7.55 10.13 -6.36
CA HIS A 52 7.17 9.33 -5.20
C HIS A 52 5.65 9.10 -5.11
N VAL A 53 4.82 10.08 -5.50
CA VAL A 53 3.37 9.92 -5.60
C VAL A 53 3.00 8.90 -6.68
N VAL A 54 3.62 8.96 -7.86
CA VAL A 54 3.41 7.97 -8.93
C VAL A 54 3.76 6.55 -8.46
N ARG A 55 4.88 6.38 -7.74
CA ARG A 55 5.22 5.09 -7.10
C ARG A 55 4.18 4.66 -6.09
N ALA A 56 3.74 5.57 -5.22
CA ALA A 56 2.76 5.28 -4.19
C ALA A 56 1.44 4.80 -4.79
N LEU A 57 0.94 5.48 -5.83
CA LEU A 57 -0.24 5.04 -6.58
C LEU A 57 -0.09 3.59 -7.03
N LYS A 58 1.02 3.27 -7.71
CA LYS A 58 1.28 1.90 -8.17
C LYS A 58 1.35 0.88 -7.03
N ASN A 59 2.05 1.20 -5.94
CA ASN A 59 2.20 0.32 -4.78
C ASN A 59 0.85 -0.08 -4.18
N PHE A 60 -0.11 0.84 -4.16
CA PHE A 60 -1.44 0.63 -3.57
C PHE A 60 -2.53 0.31 -4.63
N GLY A 61 -2.14 0.07 -5.89
CA GLY A 61 -3.05 -0.34 -6.95
C GLY A 61 -3.92 0.78 -7.55
N PHE A 62 -3.57 2.05 -7.28
CA PHE A 62 -4.20 3.23 -7.89
C PHE A 62 -3.41 3.68 -9.12
N ARG A 63 -4.06 4.38 -10.05
CA ARG A 63 -3.43 4.73 -11.34
C ARG A 63 -3.72 6.14 -11.84
N ASP A 64 -4.72 6.82 -11.28
CA ASP A 64 -5.18 8.10 -11.82
C ASP A 64 -4.59 9.26 -10.98
N LEU A 65 -3.84 10.12 -11.67
CA LEU A 65 -3.15 11.29 -11.10
C LEU A 65 -3.48 12.53 -11.93
N ARG A 66 -3.88 13.61 -11.26
CA ARG A 66 -4.07 14.92 -11.87
C ARG A 66 -3.06 15.90 -11.28
N LEU A 67 -2.40 16.65 -12.14
CA LEU A 67 -1.47 17.71 -11.75
C LEU A 67 -2.07 19.05 -12.13
N VAL A 68 -2.28 19.92 -11.16
CA VAL A 68 -2.79 21.28 -11.39
C VAL A 68 -1.64 22.25 -11.29
N SER A 69 -1.32 22.96 -12.36
CA SER A 69 -0.24 23.95 -12.42
C SER A 69 1.07 23.48 -11.74
N PRO A 70 1.62 22.29 -12.07
CA PRO A 70 2.87 21.83 -11.49
C PRO A 70 4.01 22.77 -11.87
N ARG A 71 4.87 23.13 -10.91
CA ARG A 71 6.03 24.01 -11.20
C ARG A 71 7.00 23.35 -12.18
N GLU A 72 7.23 22.06 -12.01
CA GLU A 72 8.08 21.25 -12.85
C GLU A 72 7.45 19.87 -13.05
N TYR A 73 7.38 19.41 -14.29
CA TYR A 73 6.94 18.06 -14.61
C TYR A 73 7.53 17.60 -15.93
N ASP A 74 8.30 16.52 -15.88
CA ASP A 74 8.87 15.84 -17.04
C ASP A 74 8.63 14.32 -16.88
N PRO A 75 7.78 13.68 -17.72
CA PRO A 75 7.44 12.27 -17.57
C PRO A 75 8.65 11.33 -17.57
N TYR A 76 9.70 11.63 -18.36
CA TYR A 76 10.88 10.78 -18.49
C TYR A 76 11.73 10.81 -17.21
N ARG A 77 11.92 12.01 -16.63
CA ARG A 77 12.62 12.16 -15.34
C ARG A 77 11.83 11.54 -14.20
N VAL A 78 10.51 11.69 -14.21
CA VAL A 78 9.62 11.04 -13.23
C VAL A 78 9.74 9.52 -13.35
N GLU A 79 9.71 8.97 -14.55
CA GLU A 79 9.90 7.53 -14.80
C GLU A 79 11.27 7.04 -14.29
N GLY A 80 12.33 7.81 -14.54
CA GLY A 80 13.69 7.50 -14.08
C GLY A 80 13.82 7.37 -12.56
N ILE A 81 13.01 8.10 -11.78
CA ILE A 81 12.97 8.05 -10.31
C ILE A 81 11.95 7.00 -9.82
N ALA A 82 10.83 6.88 -10.52
CA ALA A 82 9.71 6.06 -10.11
C ALA A 82 9.91 4.57 -10.39
N HIS A 83 10.62 4.24 -11.48
CA HIS A 83 10.89 2.90 -12.01
C HIS A 83 9.65 2.03 -12.24
N GLN A 84 9.52 1.49 -13.46
CA GLN A 84 8.43 0.56 -13.82
C GLN A 84 7.03 1.14 -13.56
N THR A 85 6.78 2.43 -13.84
CA THR A 85 5.50 3.12 -13.57
C THR A 85 4.82 3.68 -14.84
N GLN A 86 5.19 3.17 -16.02
CA GLN A 86 4.69 3.65 -17.31
C GLN A 86 3.16 3.59 -17.42
N ASP A 87 2.54 2.59 -16.79
CA ASP A 87 1.10 2.39 -16.73
C ASP A 87 0.36 3.48 -15.94
N VAL A 88 0.98 4.02 -14.88
CA VAL A 88 0.46 5.16 -14.11
C VAL A 88 0.76 6.47 -14.83
N LEU A 89 1.97 6.63 -15.37
CA LEU A 89 2.37 7.83 -16.10
C LEU A 89 1.51 8.09 -17.34
N ALA A 90 1.12 7.04 -18.06
CA ALA A 90 0.21 7.13 -19.20
C ALA A 90 -1.19 7.67 -18.85
N ARG A 91 -1.54 7.75 -17.56
CA ARG A 91 -2.83 8.24 -17.06
C ARG A 91 -2.74 9.60 -16.37
N VAL A 92 -1.54 10.18 -16.29
CA VAL A 92 -1.37 11.52 -15.70
C VAL A 92 -2.04 12.56 -16.61
N VAL A 93 -2.94 13.36 -16.04
CA VAL A 93 -3.59 14.47 -16.73
C VAL A 93 -3.16 15.78 -16.09
N ARG A 94 -2.84 16.78 -16.90
CA ARG A 94 -2.46 18.12 -16.44
C ARG A 94 -3.60 19.10 -16.65
N PHE A 95 -3.77 19.99 -15.69
CA PHE A 95 -4.75 21.07 -15.72
C PHE A 95 -4.08 22.37 -15.33
N ASP A 96 -4.55 23.48 -15.89
CA ASP A 96 -4.08 24.82 -15.49
C ASP A 96 -4.81 25.28 -14.22
N ARG A 97 -6.09 24.92 -14.10
CA ARG A 97 -6.98 25.35 -13.01
C ARG A 97 -7.43 24.16 -12.15
N LEU A 98 -7.62 24.43 -10.86
CA LEU A 98 -8.04 23.40 -9.90
C LEU A 98 -9.48 22.95 -10.16
N GLU A 99 -10.35 23.89 -10.53
CA GLU A 99 -11.76 23.63 -10.79
C GLU A 99 -11.92 22.61 -11.92
N ASP A 100 -11.19 22.80 -13.03
CA ASP A 100 -11.20 21.89 -14.19
C ASP A 100 -10.78 20.46 -13.80
N ALA A 101 -9.82 20.34 -12.87
CA ALA A 101 -9.35 19.07 -12.35
C ALA A 101 -10.33 18.38 -11.39
N LEU A 102 -11.44 19.02 -11.01
CA LEU A 102 -12.43 18.50 -10.06
C LEU A 102 -13.85 18.38 -10.66
N LEU A 103 -14.11 18.92 -11.86
CA LEU A 103 -15.46 19.03 -12.44
C LEU A 103 -16.24 17.71 -12.54
N ASP A 104 -15.55 16.59 -12.79
CA ASP A 104 -16.17 15.26 -12.92
C ASP A 104 -16.22 14.47 -11.60
N CYS A 105 -15.72 15.05 -10.50
CA CYS A 105 -15.67 14.39 -9.21
C CYS A 105 -16.97 14.56 -8.42
N VAL A 106 -17.49 13.45 -7.90
CA VAL A 106 -18.68 13.44 -7.03
C VAL A 106 -18.34 13.73 -5.58
N HIS A 107 -17.07 13.57 -5.20
CA HIS A 107 -16.57 13.82 -3.86
C HIS A 107 -15.12 14.32 -3.91
N VAL A 108 -14.76 15.21 -2.98
CA VAL A 108 -13.46 15.89 -2.92
C VAL A 108 -13.02 15.95 -1.47
N VAL A 109 -11.87 15.34 -1.19
CA VAL A 109 -11.27 15.29 0.15
C VAL A 109 -9.94 16.04 0.14
N GLY A 110 -9.87 17.15 0.87
CA GLY A 110 -8.66 17.96 0.99
C GLY A 110 -7.80 17.52 2.17
N PHE A 111 -6.49 17.45 1.98
CA PHE A 111 -5.53 17.05 3.02
C PHE A 111 -4.75 18.25 3.54
N THR A 112 -4.76 18.47 4.85
CA THR A 112 -4.06 19.60 5.48
C THR A 112 -3.59 19.30 6.90
N ALA A 113 -2.44 19.87 7.27
CA ALA A 113 -1.93 19.87 8.65
C ALA A 113 -2.65 20.90 9.56
N ARG A 114 -3.37 21.87 8.98
CA ARG A 114 -4.00 22.98 9.71
C ARG A 114 -5.42 22.63 10.17
N GLY A 115 -5.54 21.77 11.17
CA GLY A 115 -6.85 21.35 11.70
C GLY A 115 -7.65 22.44 12.45
N ARG A 116 -7.03 23.55 12.87
CA ARG A 116 -7.68 24.55 13.75
C ARG A 116 -8.40 25.69 13.02
N THR A 117 -8.02 25.99 11.78
CA THR A 117 -8.57 27.15 11.03
C THR A 117 -9.83 26.78 10.25
N VAL A 118 -10.10 25.49 10.11
CA VAL A 118 -11.10 24.95 9.21
C VAL A 118 -12.29 24.46 10.06
N LYS A 119 -13.36 25.25 10.19
CA LYS A 119 -14.64 24.81 10.80
C LYS A 119 -15.36 23.68 10.02
N ARG A 120 -14.73 23.15 8.97
CA ARG A 120 -15.32 22.20 8.01
C ARG A 120 -15.33 20.79 8.61
N ASN A 121 -16.05 19.90 7.93
CA ASN A 121 -16.19 18.47 8.21
C ASN A 121 -14.82 17.75 8.28
N LEU A 122 -14.13 17.92 9.42
CA LEU A 122 -12.80 17.40 9.70
C LEU A 122 -12.88 15.93 10.05
N GLN A 123 -11.99 15.14 9.47
CA GLN A 123 -11.91 13.70 9.70
C GLN A 123 -10.47 13.25 9.91
N ARG A 124 -10.33 12.09 10.53
CA ARG A 124 -9.06 11.36 10.56
C ARG A 124 -8.94 10.45 9.34
N PRO A 125 -7.70 10.12 8.91
CA PRO A 125 -7.48 9.32 7.70
C PRO A 125 -8.27 8.01 7.66
N ARG A 126 -8.35 7.29 8.80
CA ARG A 126 -9.08 6.03 8.90
C ARG A 126 -10.59 6.16 8.66
N GLU A 127 -11.21 7.18 9.26
CA GLU A 127 -12.64 7.44 9.08
C GLU A 127 -12.93 7.88 7.64
N ALA A 128 -12.10 8.78 7.11
CA ALA A 128 -12.22 9.26 5.75
C ALA A 128 -12.02 8.15 4.71
N ALA A 129 -11.14 7.18 4.96
CA ALA A 129 -10.88 6.09 4.03
C ALA A 129 -12.16 5.29 3.70
N ALA A 130 -12.95 4.91 4.71
CA ALA A 130 -14.20 4.20 4.49
C ALA A 130 -15.23 5.03 3.70
N GLU A 131 -15.35 6.34 4.01
CA GLU A 131 -16.22 7.25 3.26
C GLU A 131 -15.75 7.41 1.81
N ILE A 132 -14.45 7.61 1.58
CA ILE A 132 -13.85 7.73 0.24
C ILE A 132 -14.16 6.50 -0.60
N LEU A 133 -13.98 5.29 -0.07
CA LEU A 133 -14.27 4.06 -0.81
C LEU A 133 -15.76 3.99 -1.19
N THR A 134 -16.65 4.34 -0.26
CA THR A 134 -18.10 4.37 -0.51
C THR A 134 -18.48 5.38 -1.59
N GLN A 135 -17.89 6.59 -1.56
CA GLN A 135 -18.15 7.61 -2.57
C GLN A 135 -17.55 7.24 -3.94
N ALA A 136 -16.42 6.54 -3.94
CA ALA A 136 -15.75 6.08 -5.16
C ALA A 136 -16.56 5.05 -5.96
N ASP A 137 -17.54 4.38 -5.34
CA ASP A 137 -18.50 3.51 -6.02
C ASP A 137 -19.56 4.31 -6.80
N ALA A 138 -19.90 5.51 -6.34
CA ALA A 138 -20.87 6.40 -7.01
C ALA A 138 -20.24 7.21 -8.15
N GLY A 139 -18.94 7.50 -8.07
CA GLY A 139 -18.23 8.24 -9.11
C GLY A 139 -16.81 8.67 -8.70
N PRO A 140 -16.11 9.46 -9.55
CA PRO A 140 -14.76 9.89 -9.27
C PRO A 140 -14.66 10.66 -7.95
N THR A 141 -13.79 10.17 -7.06
CA THR A 141 -13.50 10.80 -5.77
C THR A 141 -12.08 11.32 -5.78
N ALA A 142 -11.93 12.64 -5.58
CA ALA A 142 -10.64 13.31 -5.59
C ALA A 142 -9.99 13.36 -4.20
N LEU A 143 -8.72 12.99 -4.14
CA LEU A 143 -7.83 13.18 -2.99
C LEU A 143 -6.93 14.39 -3.30
N LEU A 144 -7.27 15.54 -2.75
CA LEU A 144 -6.65 16.82 -3.08
C LEU A 144 -5.54 17.15 -2.09
N TYR A 145 -4.32 17.32 -2.61
CA TYR A 145 -3.14 17.72 -1.86
C TYR A 145 -2.61 19.04 -2.40
N GLY A 146 -2.17 19.91 -1.50
CA GLY A 146 -1.60 21.20 -1.86
C GLY A 146 -0.08 21.17 -1.98
N ARG A 147 0.47 22.37 -2.14
CA ARG A 147 1.90 22.63 -2.23
C ARG A 147 2.65 22.18 -0.98
N GLU A 148 3.90 21.80 -1.14
CA GLU A 148 4.78 21.38 -0.05
C GLU A 148 5.05 22.47 0.99
N ASP A 149 5.16 23.73 0.55
CA ASP A 149 5.56 24.87 1.38
C ASP A 149 4.35 25.50 2.11
N LYS A 150 3.20 25.56 1.44
CA LYS A 150 2.03 26.32 1.90
C LYS A 150 0.80 25.47 2.17
N GLY A 151 0.78 24.22 1.71
CA GLY A 151 -0.40 23.36 1.74
C GLY A 151 -1.48 23.85 0.77
N LEU A 152 -2.73 23.52 1.08
CA LEU A 152 -3.90 24.00 0.33
C LEU A 152 -4.26 25.43 0.73
N PRO A 153 -4.50 26.33 -0.23
CA PRO A 153 -5.07 27.64 0.05
C PRO A 153 -6.55 27.50 0.49
N ASN A 154 -7.12 28.54 1.08
CA ASN A 154 -8.48 28.47 1.62
C ASN A 154 -9.52 28.24 0.50
N GLU A 155 -9.28 28.83 -0.66
CA GLU A 155 -10.10 28.72 -1.86
C GLU A 155 -10.14 27.28 -2.38
N ALA A 156 -9.03 26.53 -2.25
CA ALA A 156 -9.01 25.10 -2.57
C ALA A 156 -9.75 24.26 -1.52
N LEU A 157 -9.67 24.65 -0.24
CA LEU A 157 -10.44 24.02 0.83
C LEU A 157 -11.94 24.30 0.69
N ASP A 158 -12.34 25.40 0.05
CA ASP A 158 -13.74 25.72 -0.31
C ASP A 158 -14.36 24.74 -1.29
N LEU A 159 -13.55 24.06 -2.10
CA LEU A 159 -14.00 23.03 -3.03
C LEU A 159 -14.09 21.64 -2.39
N CYS A 160 -13.66 21.49 -1.13
CA CYS A 160 -13.60 20.19 -0.46
C CYS A 160 -14.87 19.89 0.36
N HIS A 161 -15.43 18.70 0.15
CA HIS A 161 -16.58 18.17 0.92
C HIS A 161 -16.15 17.72 2.33
N ARG A 162 -14.91 17.20 2.42
CA ARG A 162 -14.24 16.75 3.64
C ARG A 162 -12.83 17.29 3.70
N VAL A 163 -12.36 17.48 4.93
CA VAL A 163 -10.95 17.85 5.18
C VAL A 163 -10.34 16.83 6.12
N VAL A 164 -9.21 16.27 5.72
CA VAL A 164 -8.50 15.24 6.49
C VAL A 164 -7.22 15.81 7.05
N THR A 165 -7.02 15.59 8.36
CA THR A 165 -5.76 15.91 9.04
C THR A 165 -5.13 14.66 9.61
N ILE A 166 -3.99 14.30 9.03
CA ILE A 166 -3.13 13.21 9.52
C ILE A 166 -2.59 13.60 10.90
N PRO A 167 -2.78 12.77 11.94
CA PRO A 167 -2.23 13.05 13.26
C PRO A 167 -0.70 12.98 13.22
N THR A 168 -0.07 14.10 13.56
CA THR A 168 1.38 14.29 13.60
C THR A 168 1.78 14.98 14.91
N ASN A 169 3.07 15.07 15.20
CA ASN A 169 3.54 15.84 16.36
C ASN A 169 3.13 17.31 16.21
N ALA A 170 2.44 17.86 17.21
CA ALA A 170 1.97 19.25 17.19
C ALA A 170 3.11 20.28 17.02
N ALA A 171 4.33 19.94 17.44
CA ALA A 171 5.51 20.78 17.27
C ALA A 171 6.10 20.75 15.84
N TYR A 172 5.76 19.73 15.05
CA TYR A 172 6.24 19.55 13.68
C TYR A 172 5.16 18.87 12.81
N PRO A 173 4.06 19.59 12.50
CA PRO A 173 2.87 18.96 11.97
C PRO A 173 2.91 18.71 10.45
N SER A 174 3.84 19.36 9.74
CA SER A 174 3.93 19.28 8.28
C SER A 174 4.61 17.99 7.83
N LEU A 175 3.93 17.23 6.98
CA LEU A 175 4.49 16.06 6.31
C LEU A 175 4.96 16.42 4.91
N ASN A 176 5.97 15.72 4.42
CA ASN A 176 6.27 15.70 2.99
C ASN A 176 5.01 15.26 2.20
N LEU A 177 4.79 15.88 1.03
CA LEU A 177 3.63 15.64 0.17
C LEU A 177 3.43 14.15 -0.16
N ALA A 178 4.49 13.48 -0.63
CA ALA A 178 4.41 12.08 -0.99
C ALA A 178 4.16 11.18 0.23
N HIS A 179 4.68 11.53 1.40
CA HIS A 179 4.41 10.79 2.64
C HIS A 179 2.93 10.91 3.06
N ALA A 180 2.34 12.10 2.94
CA ALA A 180 0.92 12.29 3.22
C ALA A 180 0.03 11.46 2.26
N VAL A 181 0.41 11.40 0.98
CA VAL A 181 -0.25 10.53 0.00
C VAL A 181 -0.11 9.05 0.40
N VAL A 182 1.11 8.58 0.68
CA VAL A 182 1.35 7.17 1.08
C VAL A 182 0.51 6.76 2.28
N LEU A 183 0.45 7.59 3.34
CA LEU A 183 -0.36 7.29 4.52
C LEU A 183 -1.85 7.19 4.20
N THR A 184 -2.35 8.03 3.30
CA THR A 184 -3.75 7.99 2.88
C THR A 184 -4.04 6.75 2.04
N LEU A 185 -3.18 6.43 1.07
CA LEU A 185 -3.34 5.25 0.22
C LEU A 185 -3.21 3.95 1.04
N TYR A 186 -2.40 3.95 2.09
CA TYR A 186 -2.33 2.85 3.04
C TYR A 186 -3.63 2.66 3.83
N GLU A 187 -4.23 3.72 4.39
CA GLU A 187 -5.53 3.61 5.07
C GLU A 187 -6.64 3.18 4.11
N LEU A 188 -6.60 3.59 2.84
CA LEU A 188 -7.50 3.06 1.81
C LEU A 188 -7.28 1.57 1.54
N ALA A 189 -6.02 1.11 1.52
CA ALA A 189 -5.71 -0.31 1.37
C ALA A 189 -6.26 -1.13 2.55
N LEU A 190 -6.09 -0.65 3.79
CA LEU A 190 -6.69 -1.27 4.98
C LEU A 190 -8.22 -1.30 4.89
N ALA A 191 -8.85 -0.19 4.49
CA ALA A 191 -10.30 -0.13 4.36
C ALA A 191 -10.85 -1.04 3.24
N ARG A 192 -10.03 -1.40 2.23
CA ARG A 192 -10.35 -2.44 1.23
C ARG A 192 -10.13 -3.87 1.75
N GLY A 193 -9.54 -4.05 2.93
CA GLY A 193 -9.18 -5.36 3.49
C GLY A 193 -7.88 -5.95 2.94
N ASP A 194 -6.97 -5.11 2.43
CA ASP A 194 -5.70 -5.57 1.84
C ASP A 194 -4.75 -6.21 2.87
N ASP A 195 -4.94 -5.93 4.16
CA ASP A 195 -4.22 -6.53 5.29
C ASP A 195 -4.69 -7.96 5.62
N ALA A 196 -5.88 -8.35 5.18
CA ALA A 196 -6.38 -9.72 5.28
C ALA A 196 -5.78 -10.65 4.21
N ARG A 197 -4.97 -10.12 3.27
CA ARG A 197 -4.30 -10.95 2.27
C ARG A 197 -3.36 -11.94 2.97
N PRO A 198 -3.52 -13.25 2.73
CA PRO A 198 -2.67 -14.24 3.38
C PRO A 198 -1.22 -14.06 2.92
N PHE A 199 -0.28 -14.20 3.85
CA PHE A 199 1.11 -14.36 3.49
C PHE A 199 1.27 -15.59 2.60
N LYS A 200 2.20 -15.53 1.65
CA LYS A 200 2.52 -16.68 0.81
C LYS A 200 2.96 -17.82 1.72
N ALA A 201 2.24 -18.95 1.65
CA ALA A 201 2.57 -20.13 2.43
C ALA A 201 4.04 -20.54 2.19
N PRO A 202 4.76 -20.97 3.24
CA PRO A 202 6.08 -21.58 3.11
C PRO A 202 6.09 -22.66 2.01
N ARG A 203 7.17 -22.69 1.21
CA ARG A 203 7.30 -23.63 0.07
C ARG A 203 7.28 -25.12 0.48
N ARG A 204 7.47 -25.43 1.75
CA ARG A 204 7.55 -26.79 2.30
C ARG A 204 7.01 -26.77 3.73
N GLU A 205 5.74 -27.09 3.90
CA GLU A 205 5.16 -27.35 5.21
C GLU A 205 5.25 -28.85 5.48
N GLY A 206 5.91 -29.24 6.56
CA GLY A 206 5.60 -30.53 7.18
C GLY A 206 4.23 -30.43 7.83
N GLY A 207 3.50 -31.54 7.95
CA GLY A 207 2.36 -31.56 8.88
C GLY A 207 2.83 -31.25 10.30
N PRO A 208 1.91 -30.87 11.22
CA PRO A 208 2.25 -30.68 12.63
C PRO A 208 3.01 -31.89 13.18
N ALA A 209 4.04 -31.66 14.00
CA ALA A 209 4.74 -32.73 14.69
C ALA A 209 3.74 -33.53 15.53
N THR A 210 3.74 -34.85 15.39
CA THR A 210 2.90 -35.70 16.22
C THR A 210 3.47 -35.78 17.64
N VAL A 211 2.65 -36.21 18.59
CA VAL A 211 3.14 -36.49 19.95
C VAL A 211 4.29 -37.52 19.91
N ASP A 212 4.22 -38.53 19.03
CA ASP A 212 5.32 -39.49 18.84
C ASP A 212 6.60 -38.83 18.33
N ASP A 213 6.51 -37.89 17.39
CA ASP A 213 7.68 -37.13 16.91
C ASP A 213 8.35 -36.35 18.04
N LEU A 214 7.55 -35.72 18.91
CA LEU A 214 8.04 -34.96 20.07
C LEU A 214 8.62 -35.87 21.15
N GLU A 215 7.99 -36.99 21.48
CA GLU A 215 8.52 -37.95 22.45
C GLU A 215 9.86 -38.54 21.98
N ARG A 216 9.98 -38.87 20.69
CA ARG A 216 11.28 -39.28 20.12
C ARG A 216 12.31 -38.17 20.18
N LEU A 217 11.92 -36.92 19.93
CA LEU A 217 12.79 -35.77 20.11
C LEU A 217 13.31 -35.66 21.55
N PHE A 218 12.44 -35.77 22.54
CA PHE A 218 12.88 -35.69 23.94
C PHE A 218 13.78 -36.86 24.33
N ALA A 219 13.50 -38.08 23.84
CA ALA A 219 14.38 -39.23 24.06
C ALA A 219 15.76 -39.04 23.42
N ASP A 220 15.82 -38.62 22.15
CA ASP A 220 17.07 -38.35 21.44
C ASP A 220 17.87 -37.23 22.13
N ALA A 221 17.19 -36.16 22.56
CA ALA A 221 17.79 -35.04 23.28
C ALA A 221 18.34 -35.45 24.66
N GLU A 222 17.62 -36.27 25.43
CA GLU A 222 18.12 -36.78 26.71
C GLU A 222 19.37 -37.63 26.51
N ALA A 223 19.36 -38.53 25.52
CA ALA A 223 20.52 -39.35 25.18
C ALA A 223 21.74 -38.49 24.82
N ALA A 224 21.54 -37.46 24.00
CA ALA A 224 22.58 -36.50 23.66
C ALA A 224 23.15 -35.78 24.90
N LEU A 225 22.27 -35.30 25.78
CA LEU A 225 22.66 -34.61 27.02
C LEU A 225 23.41 -35.54 27.99
N ARG A 226 23.08 -36.84 28.02
CA ARG A 226 23.82 -37.85 28.79
C ARG A 226 25.24 -38.07 28.25
N VAL A 227 25.38 -38.19 26.93
CA VAL A 227 26.69 -38.42 26.27
C VAL A 227 27.68 -37.29 26.54
N ILE A 228 27.20 -36.04 26.61
CA ILE A 228 28.05 -34.88 26.93
C ILE A 228 28.17 -34.59 28.43
N GLU A 229 27.78 -35.55 29.29
CA GLU A 229 27.80 -35.47 30.75
C GLU A 229 27.03 -34.27 31.35
N PHE A 230 26.04 -33.71 30.65
CA PHE A 230 25.30 -32.51 31.09
C PHE A 230 24.62 -32.68 32.46
N PHE A 231 24.20 -33.91 32.77
CA PHE A 231 23.50 -34.27 34.00
C PHE A 231 24.40 -34.55 35.21
N LYS A 232 25.74 -34.46 35.08
CA LYS A 232 26.68 -34.76 36.19
C LYS A 232 26.39 -33.98 37.48
N THR A 233 25.82 -32.79 37.37
CA THR A 233 25.46 -31.91 38.49
C THR A 233 23.98 -31.50 38.49
N ARG A 234 23.13 -32.15 37.68
CA ARG A 234 21.74 -31.72 37.43
C ARG A 234 20.78 -32.90 37.49
N GLN A 235 19.60 -32.67 38.05
CA GLN A 235 18.53 -33.68 38.02
C GLN A 235 17.95 -33.79 36.61
N VAL A 236 17.93 -35.02 36.07
CA VAL A 236 17.48 -35.32 34.70
C VAL A 236 16.04 -34.87 34.49
N GLU A 237 15.13 -35.29 35.37
CA GLU A 237 13.69 -35.01 35.24
C GLU A 237 13.39 -33.51 35.20
N GLY A 238 14.04 -32.72 36.05
CA GLY A 238 13.85 -31.27 36.09
C GLY A 238 14.29 -30.58 34.80
N VAL A 239 15.47 -30.94 34.29
CA VAL A 239 15.98 -30.42 33.01
C VAL A 239 15.08 -30.83 31.86
N MET A 240 14.67 -32.10 31.78
CA MET A 240 13.82 -32.60 30.71
C MET A 240 12.41 -32.01 30.76
N ARG A 241 11.87 -31.71 31.95
CA ARG A 241 10.63 -30.96 32.12
C ARG A 241 10.73 -29.56 31.53
N THR A 242 11.80 -28.82 31.86
CA THR A 242 12.04 -27.49 31.27
C THR A 242 12.26 -27.55 29.76
N LEU A 243 12.97 -28.55 29.25
CA LEU A 243 13.15 -28.73 27.80
C LEU A 243 11.80 -28.94 27.09
N ARG A 244 10.93 -29.77 27.66
CA ARG A 244 9.56 -29.98 27.15
C ARG A 244 8.76 -28.69 27.15
N GLU A 245 8.78 -27.92 28.23
CA GLU A 245 8.10 -26.62 28.32
C GLU A 245 8.60 -25.64 27.26
N VAL A 246 9.92 -25.59 27.00
CA VAL A 246 10.49 -24.71 25.96
C VAL A 246 10.02 -25.14 24.57
N ILE A 247 10.11 -26.44 24.26
CA ILE A 247 9.71 -26.95 22.94
C ILE A 247 8.21 -26.77 22.70
N HIS A 248 7.36 -26.96 23.72
CA HIS A 248 5.91 -26.78 23.59
C HIS A 248 5.47 -25.32 23.37
N ARG A 249 6.35 -24.32 23.58
CA ARG A 249 6.03 -22.91 23.23
C ARG A 249 5.97 -22.68 21.73
N THR A 250 6.47 -23.62 20.92
CA THR A 250 6.47 -23.51 19.46
C THR A 250 5.71 -24.70 18.84
N PRO A 251 4.74 -24.47 17.95
CA PRO A 251 4.05 -25.56 17.25
C PRO A 251 4.95 -26.12 16.15
N LEU A 252 5.90 -26.97 16.54
CA LEU A 252 6.85 -27.56 15.60
C LEU A 252 6.14 -28.38 14.51
N ASP A 253 6.66 -28.31 13.29
CA ASP A 253 6.30 -29.23 12.23
C ASP A 253 7.15 -30.53 12.30
N GLN A 254 6.71 -31.57 11.58
CA GLN A 254 7.44 -32.86 11.54
C GLN A 254 8.88 -32.72 11.05
N ARG A 255 9.17 -31.76 10.19
CA ARG A 255 10.51 -31.55 9.64
C ARG A 255 11.42 -30.91 10.68
N GLU A 256 10.93 -29.93 11.42
CA GLU A 256 11.62 -29.27 12.53
C GLU A 256 11.90 -30.27 13.64
N ALA A 257 10.91 -31.09 14.03
CA ALA A 257 11.11 -32.17 14.99
C ALA A 257 12.20 -33.16 14.51
N LYS A 258 12.15 -33.59 13.24
CA LYS A 258 13.19 -34.46 12.64
C LYS A 258 14.57 -33.81 12.60
N LEU A 259 14.65 -32.51 12.34
CA LEU A 259 15.92 -31.77 12.34
C LEU A 259 16.53 -31.75 13.75
N LEU A 260 15.73 -31.39 14.76
CA LEU A 260 16.19 -31.36 16.14
C LEU A 260 16.61 -32.75 16.63
N ARG A 261 15.88 -33.79 16.23
CA ARG A 261 16.26 -35.19 16.46
C ARG A 261 17.59 -35.54 15.82
N ALA A 262 17.77 -35.20 14.54
CA ALA A 262 19.02 -35.44 13.83
C ALA A 262 20.21 -34.75 14.52
N MET A 263 20.04 -33.52 15.00
CA MET A 263 21.06 -32.82 15.79
C MET A 263 21.44 -33.59 17.05
N ALA A 264 20.46 -34.07 17.82
CA ALA A 264 20.69 -34.84 19.03
C ALA A 264 21.37 -36.19 18.75
N ILE A 265 20.94 -36.91 17.71
CA ILE A 265 21.55 -38.17 17.27
C ILE A 265 23.01 -37.96 16.85
N GLU A 266 23.34 -36.86 16.16
CA GLU A 266 24.73 -36.58 15.77
C GLU A 266 25.63 -36.27 16.97
N VAL A 267 25.11 -35.65 18.03
CA VAL A 267 25.85 -35.49 19.30
C VAL A 267 26.21 -36.85 19.89
N VAL A 268 25.27 -37.79 19.94
CA VAL A 268 25.50 -39.15 20.44
C VAL A 268 26.58 -39.85 19.61
N LYS A 269 26.42 -39.88 18.27
CA LYS A 269 27.40 -40.51 17.37
C LYS A 269 28.79 -39.89 17.50
N TYR A 270 28.88 -38.57 17.68
CA TYR A 270 30.16 -37.89 17.89
C TYR A 270 30.85 -38.33 19.18
N GLY A 271 30.11 -38.41 20.30
CA GLY A 271 30.63 -38.91 21.56
C GLY A 271 31.14 -40.35 21.48
N GLU A 272 30.41 -41.23 20.78
CA GLU A 272 30.87 -42.60 20.55
C GLU A 272 32.14 -42.68 19.70
N ARG A 273 32.27 -41.84 18.67
CA ARG A 273 33.50 -41.78 17.85
C ARG A 273 34.69 -41.37 18.73
N LEU A 274 34.53 -40.36 19.57
CA LEU A 274 35.57 -39.94 20.51
C LEU A 274 35.97 -41.04 21.49
N ALA A 275 35.01 -41.79 22.03
CA ALA A 275 35.29 -42.91 22.92
C ALA A 275 36.09 -44.02 22.20
N ARG A 276 35.74 -44.33 20.95
CA ARG A 276 36.47 -45.31 20.12
C ARG A 276 37.88 -44.84 19.73
N SER A 277 38.05 -43.54 19.49
CA SER A 277 39.36 -42.94 19.16
C SER A 277 40.33 -42.85 20.33
N ARG A 278 39.91 -43.11 21.58
CA ARG A 278 40.78 -43.16 22.77
C ARG A 278 41.42 -44.53 23.02
N LEU A 279 41.42 -45.43 22.05
CA LEU A 279 42.31 -46.60 22.01
C LEU A 279 43.63 -46.17 21.35
N HIS A 280 44.70 -46.13 22.14
CA HIS A 280 46.10 -45.72 21.87
C HIS A 280 46.45 -44.25 22.16
N VAL A 281 46.59 -43.96 23.46
CA VAL A 281 47.79 -43.25 23.93
C VAL A 281 48.46 -44.23 24.89
N ASP A 282 49.35 -45.06 24.35
CA ASP A 282 50.26 -45.87 25.16
C ASP A 282 51.15 -44.92 25.96
N GLY A 283 51.25 -45.18 27.27
CA GLY A 283 52.28 -44.64 28.14
C GLY A 283 53.59 -45.40 27.99
#